data_AF-A0A8H4R9J9-F1
#
_entry.id   AF-A0A8H4R9J9-F1
#
_cell.length_a   1.000
_cell.length_b   1.000
_cell.length_c   1.000
_cell.angle_alpha   90.00
_cell.angle_beta   90.00
_cell.angle_gamma   90.00
#
_symmetry.space_group_name_H-M   'P 1'
#
loop_
_entity.id
_entity.type
_entity.pdbx_description
1 polymer ?
#
loop_
_entity_poly.entity_id
_entity_poly.type
_entity_poly.pdbx_seq_one_letter_code
_entity_poly.pdbx_strand_id
1 'polypeptide(L)'
;MYGNLSTSLTSKKHADTAEELDANIYDYDAVYDSLKPQKKVTQEDKERKPKYMTNLLAAAAVRKRDATIAEEKKLAREREAEGEEYADKEKFVTSAYKKQQEENRRLEEEERIREEQEQKKNKGTGMTKFYKNMLEKGEQKHAEIVKAAEETLKNGPVEEAEEEKQKTEAEIAREINEKTGGAAIAVNDEGQVVDKRQLLKGGLNLLPKPKTALISNASRGGPGISDRSRGSGFVGAGGGKQAMRERQSRMMEAQLEKATKRALEEEEEDRQKIERASKSRKTEGDIMSAKERYLARKKEAEEAKKRGGAP
;
A
#
# COMPACT_ATOMS: atom_id res chain seq x y z
N MET A 1 39.00 29.61 -24.46
CA MET A 1 38.62 28.91 -25.71
C MET A 1 37.49 29.69 -26.35
N TYR A 2 37.76 30.45 -27.41
CA TYR A 2 36.73 31.18 -28.16
C TYR A 2 36.27 30.29 -29.31
N GLY A 3 35.06 29.75 -29.23
CA GLY A 3 34.47 28.97 -30.34
C GLY A 3 34.26 29.85 -31.56
N ASN A 4 34.34 29.28 -32.76
CA ASN A 4 34.26 29.99 -34.04
C ASN A 4 33.04 30.94 -34.10
N LEU A 5 33.28 32.26 -33.97
CA LEU A 5 32.25 33.30 -33.95
C LEU A 5 31.45 33.36 -35.26
N SER A 6 32.10 33.09 -36.40
CA SER A 6 31.48 33.11 -37.74
C SER A 6 30.34 32.10 -37.85
N THR A 7 30.58 30.86 -37.42
CA THR A 7 29.56 29.79 -37.39
C THR A 7 28.39 30.12 -36.47
N SER A 8 28.64 30.81 -35.36
CA SER A 8 27.56 31.23 -34.44
C SER A 8 26.67 32.33 -35.02
N LEU A 9 27.24 33.18 -35.89
CA LEU A 9 26.52 34.27 -36.52
C LEU A 9 25.66 33.74 -37.68
N THR A 10 26.20 32.81 -38.47
CA THR A 10 25.43 32.13 -39.52
C THR A 10 24.30 31.30 -38.92
N SER A 11 24.53 30.55 -37.83
CA SER A 11 23.48 29.76 -37.20
C SER A 11 22.34 30.63 -36.66
N LYS A 12 22.66 31.78 -36.07
CA LYS A 12 21.65 32.74 -35.60
C LYS A 12 20.81 33.28 -36.75
N LYS A 13 21.44 33.74 -37.83
CA LYS A 13 20.70 34.20 -39.03
C LYS A 13 19.73 33.15 -39.55
N HIS A 14 20.17 31.88 -39.60
CA HIS A 14 19.30 30.79 -40.03
C HIS A 14 18.15 30.51 -39.06
N ALA A 15 18.40 30.59 -37.75
CA ALA A 15 17.35 30.48 -36.74
C ALA A 15 16.34 31.63 -36.84
N ASP A 16 16.81 32.87 -36.94
CA ASP A 16 15.96 34.06 -37.07
C ASP A 16 15.07 33.96 -38.33
N THR A 17 15.65 33.57 -39.47
CA THR A 17 14.86 33.36 -40.71
C THR A 17 13.86 32.21 -40.59
N ALA A 18 14.16 31.18 -39.79
CA ALA A 18 13.27 30.05 -39.59
C ALA A 18 12.07 30.45 -38.70
N GLU A 19 12.30 31.25 -37.66
CA GLU A 19 11.27 31.82 -36.79
C GLU A 19 10.37 32.83 -37.52
N GLU A 20 10.92 33.64 -38.43
CA GLU A 20 10.16 34.58 -39.26
C GLU A 20 9.21 33.87 -40.23
N LEU A 21 9.62 32.72 -40.76
CA LEU A 21 8.83 31.93 -41.71
C LEU A 21 7.74 31.10 -41.01
N ASP A 22 8.05 30.54 -39.84
CA ASP A 22 7.10 29.78 -39.03
C ASP A 22 7.39 29.96 -37.54
N ALA A 23 6.50 30.68 -36.84
CA ALA A 23 6.60 30.91 -35.41
C ALA A 23 6.44 29.62 -34.57
N ASN A 24 5.86 28.55 -35.14
CA ASN A 24 5.65 27.26 -34.48
C ASN A 24 6.74 26.23 -34.82
N ILE A 25 7.82 26.63 -35.50
CA ILE A 25 8.86 25.71 -35.99
C ILE A 25 9.54 24.90 -34.88
N TYR A 26 9.53 25.42 -33.65
CA TYR A 26 10.09 24.76 -32.46
C TYR A 26 9.02 24.20 -31.50
N ASP A 27 7.73 24.33 -31.83
CA ASP A 27 6.62 23.93 -30.96
C ASP A 27 6.28 22.44 -31.10
N TYR A 28 7.31 21.61 -30.91
CA TYR A 28 7.23 20.16 -31.07
C TYR A 28 6.28 19.50 -30.05
N ASP A 29 6.18 20.07 -28.84
CA ASP A 29 5.31 19.56 -27.79
C ASP A 29 3.83 19.76 -28.14
N ALA A 30 3.44 20.90 -28.73
CA ALA A 30 2.06 21.13 -29.14
C ALA A 30 1.60 20.15 -30.23
N VAL A 31 2.46 19.88 -31.23
CA VAL A 31 2.18 18.87 -32.27
C VAL A 31 2.15 17.47 -31.65
N TYR A 32 3.08 17.15 -30.76
CA TYR A 32 3.10 15.86 -30.06
C TYR A 32 1.84 15.64 -29.19
N ASP A 33 1.38 16.68 -28.50
CA ASP A 33 0.14 16.64 -27.72
C ASP A 33 -1.11 16.51 -28.59
N SER A 34 -1.08 17.04 -29.82
CA SER A 34 -2.16 16.85 -30.81
C SER A 34 -2.21 15.41 -31.35
N LEU A 35 -1.06 14.75 -31.45
CA LEU A 35 -0.93 13.36 -31.90
C LEU A 35 -1.29 12.36 -30.80
N LYS A 36 -1.30 12.78 -29.53
CA LYS A 36 -1.78 11.94 -28.44
C LYS A 36 -3.29 11.72 -28.62
N PRO A 37 -3.76 10.47 -28.56
CA PRO A 37 -5.20 10.22 -28.58
C PRO A 37 -5.82 10.94 -27.38
N GLN A 38 -6.69 11.92 -27.67
CA GLN A 38 -7.44 12.64 -26.66
C GLN A 38 -8.17 11.59 -25.80
N LYS A 39 -7.76 11.44 -24.55
CA LYS A 39 -8.43 10.54 -23.61
C LYS A 39 -9.84 11.09 -23.42
N LYS A 40 -10.82 10.47 -24.09
CA LYS A 40 -12.23 10.73 -23.82
C LYS A 40 -12.45 10.37 -22.35
N VAL A 41 -12.62 11.39 -21.52
CA VAL A 41 -12.95 11.21 -20.10
C VAL A 41 -14.28 10.49 -20.06
N THR A 42 -14.24 9.17 -19.86
CA THR A 42 -15.44 8.36 -19.69
C THR A 42 -16.10 8.73 -18.36
N GLN A 43 -17.39 8.44 -18.21
CA GLN A 43 -18.07 8.64 -16.93
C GLN A 43 -17.36 7.86 -15.80
N GLU A 44 -16.79 6.70 -16.13
CA GLU A 44 -15.95 5.89 -15.23
C GLU A 44 -14.71 6.64 -14.70
N ASP A 45 -14.08 7.49 -15.50
CA ASP A 45 -12.92 8.28 -15.06
C ASP A 45 -13.34 9.46 -14.16
N LYS A 46 -14.57 9.99 -14.31
CA LYS A 46 -15.15 11.00 -13.38
C LYS A 46 -15.60 10.39 -12.07
N GLU A 47 -16.07 9.14 -12.11
CA GLU A 47 -16.46 8.36 -10.94
C GLU A 47 -15.26 7.74 -10.22
N ARG A 48 -14.06 7.78 -10.83
CA ARG A 48 -12.77 7.36 -10.29
C ARG A 48 -12.29 8.29 -9.17
N LYS A 49 -13.13 8.50 -8.16
CA LYS A 49 -12.73 9.12 -6.90
C LYS A 49 -11.63 8.27 -6.28
N PRO A 50 -10.62 8.90 -5.67
CA PRO A 50 -9.58 8.18 -4.95
C PRO A 50 -10.21 7.28 -3.89
N LYS A 51 -9.91 5.98 -3.98
CA LYS A 51 -10.52 4.89 -3.18
C LYS A 51 -10.49 5.13 -1.66
N TYR A 52 -9.59 5.99 -1.17
CA TYR A 52 -9.33 6.20 0.26
C TYR A 52 -9.49 7.64 0.74
N MET A 53 -9.70 8.62 -0.15
CA MET A 53 -9.73 10.03 0.26
C MET A 53 -10.90 10.32 1.20
N THR A 54 -12.06 9.74 0.91
CA THR A 54 -13.26 9.89 1.75
C THR A 54 -12.99 9.39 3.18
N ASN A 55 -12.32 8.24 3.30
CA ASN A 55 -12.00 7.64 4.59
C ASN A 55 -10.94 8.47 5.33
N LEU A 56 -9.96 9.02 4.61
CA LEU A 56 -8.94 9.90 5.19
C LEU A 56 -9.56 11.20 5.71
N LEU A 57 -10.47 11.81 4.96
CA LEU A 57 -11.22 13.01 5.39
C LEU A 57 -12.13 12.71 6.58
N ALA A 58 -12.83 11.57 6.57
CA ALA A 58 -13.64 11.13 7.69
C ALA A 58 -12.80 10.90 8.95
N ALA A 59 -11.65 10.22 8.83
CA ALA A 59 -10.74 9.99 9.95
C ALA A 59 -10.14 11.29 10.50
N ALA A 60 -9.79 12.25 9.62
CA ALA A 60 -9.33 13.56 10.04
C ALA A 60 -10.42 14.34 10.79
N ALA A 61 -11.69 14.24 10.36
CA ALA A 61 -12.82 14.85 11.06
C ALA A 61 -13.05 14.22 12.44
N VAL A 62 -12.98 12.89 12.56
CA VAL A 62 -13.06 12.18 13.85
C VAL A 62 -11.97 12.64 14.80
N ARG A 63 -10.69 12.65 14.38
CA ARG A 63 -9.58 13.12 15.22
C ARG A 63 -9.74 14.55 15.70
N LYS A 64 -10.27 15.45 14.86
CA LYS A 64 -10.54 16.84 15.26
C LYS A 64 -11.58 16.90 16.38
N ARG A 65 -12.64 16.09 16.29
CA ARG A 65 -13.66 15.99 17.34
C ARG A 65 -13.08 15.40 18.63
N ASP A 66 -12.29 14.33 18.51
CA ASP A 66 -11.65 13.72 19.67
C ASP A 66 -10.70 14.69 20.38
N ALA A 67 -9.95 15.49 19.61
CA ALA A 67 -9.09 16.54 20.16
C ALA A 67 -9.89 17.58 20.94
N THR A 68 -11.01 18.07 20.40
CA THR A 68 -11.87 19.04 21.11
C THR A 68 -12.47 18.46 22.39
N ILE A 69 -12.90 17.19 22.36
CA ILE A 69 -13.42 16.49 23.55
C ILE A 69 -12.31 16.30 24.60
N ALA A 70 -11.09 15.98 24.17
CA ALA A 70 -9.96 15.81 25.07
C ALA A 70 -9.57 17.14 25.74
N GLU A 71 -9.55 18.24 25.00
CA GLU A 71 -9.32 19.58 25.54
C GLU A 71 -10.39 19.98 26.55
N GLU A 72 -11.67 19.72 26.25
CA GLU A 72 -12.78 19.99 27.16
C GLU A 72 -12.69 19.16 28.46
N LYS A 73 -12.37 17.87 28.36
CA LYS A 73 -12.15 17.00 29.53
C LYS A 73 -10.94 17.44 30.34
N LYS A 74 -9.88 17.91 29.68
CA LYS A 74 -8.70 18.47 30.35
C LYS A 74 -9.06 19.74 31.12
N LEU A 75 -9.78 20.66 30.48
CA LEU A 75 -10.22 21.91 31.10
C LEU A 75 -11.20 21.67 32.26
N ALA A 76 -12.08 20.67 32.15
CA ALA A 76 -12.96 20.26 33.25
C ALA A 76 -12.13 19.75 34.44
N ARG A 77 -11.13 18.89 34.20
CA ARG A 77 -10.23 18.38 35.23
C ARG A 77 -9.40 19.48 35.90
N GLU A 78 -8.91 20.44 35.13
CA GLU A 78 -8.19 21.62 35.66
C GLU A 78 -9.10 22.45 36.57
N ARG A 79 -10.36 22.68 36.17
CA ARG A 79 -11.35 23.38 37.01
C ARG A 79 -11.76 22.61 38.26
N GLU A 80 -11.79 21.29 38.21
CA GLU A 80 -12.05 20.46 39.40
C GLU A 80 -10.89 20.56 40.38
N ALA A 81 -9.64 20.54 39.89
CA ALA A 81 -8.44 20.69 40.70
C ALA A 81 -8.33 22.10 41.32
N GLU A 82 -8.68 23.16 40.57
CA GLU A 82 -8.75 24.55 41.06
C GLU A 82 -10.04 24.83 41.87
N GLY A 83 -11.00 23.90 41.84
CA GLY A 83 -12.33 24.08 42.40
C GLY A 83 -12.37 24.23 43.91
N GLU A 84 -11.36 23.75 44.62
CA GLU A 84 -11.21 23.98 46.07
C GLU A 84 -10.81 25.43 46.40
N GLU A 85 -10.06 26.10 45.52
CA GLU A 85 -9.60 27.47 45.71
C GLU A 85 -10.66 28.52 45.27
N TYR A 86 -11.60 28.11 44.42
CA TYR A 86 -12.63 28.99 43.84
C TYR A 86 -14.06 28.53 44.14
N ALA A 87 -14.26 27.69 45.17
CA ALA A 87 -15.57 27.17 45.57
C ALA A 87 -16.59 28.28 45.90
N ASP A 88 -16.12 29.38 46.48
CA ASP A 88 -16.97 30.52 46.88
C ASP A 88 -17.33 31.46 45.72
N LYS A 89 -16.78 31.25 44.51
CA LYS A 89 -17.03 32.11 43.34
C LYS A 89 -18.04 31.48 42.38
N GLU A 90 -18.88 32.33 41.79
CA GLU A 90 -19.90 31.92 40.83
C GLU A 90 -19.28 31.39 39.53
N LYS A 91 -19.81 30.27 39.02
CA LYS A 91 -19.36 29.63 37.77
C LYS A 91 -20.19 30.14 36.59
N PHE A 92 -19.57 30.95 35.72
CA PHE A 92 -20.24 31.44 34.51
C PHE A 92 -19.86 30.60 33.29
N VAL A 93 -20.86 30.11 32.57
CA VAL A 93 -20.69 29.36 31.32
C VAL A 93 -21.37 30.12 30.19
N THR A 94 -20.64 30.42 29.12
CA THR A 94 -21.17 31.13 27.95
C THR A 94 -22.20 30.26 27.21
N SER A 95 -23.18 30.89 26.58
CA SER A 95 -24.22 30.18 25.80
C SER A 95 -23.64 29.33 24.66
N ALA A 96 -22.54 29.80 24.04
CA ALA A 96 -21.82 29.06 23.01
C ALA A 96 -21.20 27.76 23.55
N TYR A 97 -20.57 27.81 24.73
CA TYR A 97 -19.95 26.63 25.33
C TYR A 97 -21.00 25.60 25.77
N LYS A 98 -22.16 26.04 26.27
CA LYS A 98 -23.28 25.13 26.58
C LYS A 98 -23.75 24.38 25.33
N LYS A 99 -23.91 25.10 24.22
CA LYS A 99 -24.29 24.49 22.93
C LYS A 99 -23.23 23.51 22.43
N GLN A 100 -21.95 23.87 22.51
CA GLN A 100 -20.84 22.98 22.13
C GLN A 100 -20.84 21.69 22.98
N GLN A 101 -21.06 21.80 24.29
CA GLN A 101 -21.14 20.64 25.17
C GLN A 101 -22.35 19.73 24.85
N GLU A 102 -23.50 20.31 24.51
CA GLU A 102 -24.70 19.57 24.10
C GLU A 102 -24.50 18.87 22.75
N GLU A 103 -23.88 19.55 21.77
CA GLU A 103 -23.54 18.96 20.47
C GLU A 103 -22.56 17.80 20.62
N ASN A 104 -21.51 17.96 21.43
CA ASN A 104 -20.55 16.89 21.71
C ASN A 104 -21.21 15.71 22.40
N ARG A 105 -22.06 15.94 23.40
CA ARG A 105 -22.82 14.87 24.08
C ARG A 105 -23.72 14.11 23.12
N ARG A 106 -24.43 14.82 22.24
CA ARG A 106 -25.31 14.22 21.24
C ARG A 106 -24.52 13.36 20.25
N LEU A 107 -23.37 13.83 19.80
CA LEU A 107 -22.48 13.09 18.89
C LEU A 107 -21.88 11.85 19.58
N GLU A 108 -21.46 11.95 20.84
CA GLU A 108 -20.97 10.81 21.62
C GLU A 108 -22.07 9.74 21.80
N GLU A 109 -23.32 10.13 22.07
CA GLU A 109 -24.45 9.21 22.18
C GLU A 109 -24.79 8.53 20.85
N GLU A 110 -24.77 9.28 19.75
CA GLU A 110 -25.01 8.74 18.40
C GLU A 110 -23.92 7.75 17.98
N GLU A 111 -22.64 8.09 18.18
CA GLU A 111 -21.52 7.17 17.93
C GLU A 111 -21.58 5.96 18.86
N ARG A 112 -21.95 6.12 20.14
CA ARG A 112 -22.12 4.97 21.05
C ARG A 112 -23.21 4.02 20.58
N ILE A 113 -24.37 4.54 20.15
CA ILE A 113 -25.46 3.72 19.61
C ILE A 113 -25.00 3.02 18.32
N ARG A 114 -24.28 3.74 17.45
CA ARG A 114 -23.74 3.18 16.21
C ARG A 114 -22.73 2.07 16.50
N GLU A 115 -21.78 2.29 17.39
CA GLU A 115 -20.81 1.30 17.83
C GLU A 115 -21.50 0.10 18.46
N GLU A 116 -22.52 0.28 19.30
CA GLU A 116 -23.28 -0.84 19.85
C GLU A 116 -24.00 -1.65 18.76
N GLN A 117 -24.55 -1.00 17.75
CA GLN A 117 -25.15 -1.66 16.60
C GLN A 117 -24.11 -2.39 15.75
N GLU A 118 -22.96 -1.76 15.49
CA GLU A 118 -21.84 -2.35 14.75
C GLU A 118 -21.23 -3.51 15.53
N GLN A 119 -21.08 -3.42 16.84
CA GLN A 119 -20.65 -4.51 17.72
C GLN A 119 -21.68 -5.64 17.71
N LYS A 120 -22.99 -5.36 17.78
CA LYS A 120 -24.03 -6.39 17.65
C LYS A 120 -23.95 -7.11 16.29
N LYS A 121 -23.68 -6.38 15.21
CA LYS A 121 -23.45 -6.94 13.86
C LYS A 121 -22.11 -7.70 13.75
N ASN A 122 -21.09 -7.25 14.49
CA ASN A 122 -19.72 -7.79 14.48
C ASN A 122 -19.48 -8.92 15.49
N LYS A 123 -20.40 -9.18 16.44
CA LYS A 123 -20.33 -10.28 17.41
C LYS A 123 -20.27 -11.68 16.77
N GLY A 124 -20.50 -11.79 15.46
CA GLY A 124 -20.29 -13.01 14.67
C GLY A 124 -19.25 -12.88 13.55
N THR A 125 -18.52 -11.77 13.43
CA THR A 125 -17.64 -11.44 12.28
C THR A 125 -16.17 -11.75 12.60
N GLY A 126 -15.91 -12.91 13.18
CA GLY A 126 -14.55 -13.44 13.34
C GLY A 126 -14.08 -14.21 12.09
N MET A 127 -12.87 -14.77 12.17
CA MET A 127 -12.30 -15.65 11.13
C MET A 127 -13.25 -16.81 10.77
N THR A 128 -14.07 -17.27 11.72
CA THR A 128 -15.10 -18.30 11.51
C THR A 128 -16.14 -17.92 10.46
N LYS A 129 -16.62 -16.67 10.45
CA LYS A 129 -17.56 -16.18 9.43
C LYS A 129 -16.88 -15.94 8.08
N PHE A 130 -15.60 -15.56 8.08
CA PHE A 130 -14.80 -15.52 6.86
C PHE A 130 -14.68 -16.91 6.22
N TYR A 131 -14.32 -17.94 7.00
CA TYR A 131 -14.24 -19.32 6.52
C TYR A 131 -15.62 -19.85 6.09
N LYS A 132 -16.68 -19.57 6.86
CA LYS A 132 -18.06 -19.91 6.48
C LYS A 132 -18.46 -19.30 5.13
N ASN A 133 -18.24 -18.00 4.95
CA ASN A 133 -18.54 -17.30 3.70
C ASN A 133 -17.69 -17.81 2.52
N MET A 134 -16.44 -18.23 2.77
CA MET A 134 -15.59 -18.83 1.74
C MET A 134 -16.13 -20.19 1.30
N LEU A 135 -16.54 -21.03 2.25
CA LEU A 135 -17.14 -22.33 1.97
C LEU A 135 -18.48 -22.17 1.25
N GLU A 136 -19.37 -21.31 1.74
CA GLU A 136 -20.66 -21.01 1.09
C GLU A 136 -20.48 -20.50 -0.34
N LYS A 137 -19.49 -19.63 -0.60
CA LYS A 137 -19.16 -19.19 -1.97
C LYS A 137 -18.62 -20.32 -2.84
N GLY A 138 -17.86 -21.25 -2.25
CA GLY A 138 -17.39 -22.46 -2.95
C GLY A 138 -18.55 -23.37 -3.34
N GLU A 139 -19.48 -23.61 -2.41
CA GLU A 139 -20.69 -24.41 -2.61
C GLU A 139 -21.63 -23.77 -3.64
N GLN A 140 -21.83 -22.45 -3.60
CA GLN A 140 -22.64 -21.72 -4.58
C GLN A 140 -22.09 -21.87 -6.01
N LYS A 141 -20.78 -21.66 -6.18
CA LYS A 141 -20.12 -21.86 -7.48
C LYS A 141 -20.24 -23.30 -7.97
N HIS A 142 -20.07 -24.26 -7.07
CA HIS A 142 -20.25 -25.67 -7.41
C HIS A 142 -21.69 -25.96 -7.84
N ALA A 143 -22.69 -25.45 -7.11
CA ALA A 143 -24.10 -25.61 -7.44
C ALA A 143 -24.46 -24.96 -8.78
N GLU A 144 -23.88 -23.79 -9.11
CA GLU A 144 -24.03 -23.15 -10.42
C GLU A 144 -23.43 -23.99 -11.55
N ILE A 145 -22.25 -24.56 -11.35
CA ILE A 145 -21.60 -25.45 -12.32
C ILE A 145 -22.42 -26.72 -12.55
N VAL A 146 -22.93 -27.34 -11.48
CA VAL A 146 -23.77 -28.54 -11.57
C VAL A 146 -25.09 -28.22 -12.29
N LYS A 147 -25.73 -27.09 -11.98
CA LYS A 147 -26.94 -26.65 -12.67
C LYS A 147 -26.68 -26.37 -14.16
N ALA A 148 -25.59 -25.68 -14.49
CA ALA A 148 -25.20 -25.45 -15.87
C ALA A 148 -24.95 -26.78 -16.61
N ALA A 149 -24.27 -27.73 -15.98
CA ALA A 149 -24.07 -29.07 -16.55
C ALA A 149 -25.40 -29.81 -16.75
N GLU A 150 -26.31 -29.80 -15.78
CA GLU A 150 -27.64 -30.41 -15.90
C GLU A 150 -28.50 -29.74 -17.00
N GLU A 151 -28.43 -28.41 -17.14
CA GLU A 151 -29.11 -27.67 -18.19
C GLU A 151 -28.55 -27.99 -19.58
N THR A 152 -27.23 -28.14 -19.72
CA THR A 152 -26.61 -28.61 -20.97
C THR A 152 -26.95 -30.06 -21.31
N LEU A 153 -27.14 -30.92 -20.32
CA LEU A 153 -27.58 -32.31 -20.52
C LEU A 153 -29.07 -32.40 -20.88
N LYS A 154 -29.93 -31.54 -20.31
CA LYS A 154 -31.37 -31.49 -20.60
C LYS A 154 -31.71 -30.84 -21.95
N ASN A 155 -31.00 -29.77 -22.30
CA ASN A 155 -31.24 -29.04 -23.55
C ASN A 155 -30.46 -29.60 -24.74
N GLY A 156 -29.65 -30.65 -24.54
CA GLY A 156 -28.67 -31.12 -25.51
C GLY A 156 -27.52 -30.12 -25.69
N PRO A 157 -26.39 -30.53 -26.27
CA PRO A 157 -25.32 -29.58 -26.57
C PRO A 157 -25.89 -28.53 -27.53
N VAL A 158 -25.99 -27.29 -27.05
CA VAL A 158 -26.18 -26.14 -27.92
C VAL A 158 -24.94 -26.12 -28.81
N GLU A 159 -25.15 -26.21 -30.13
CA GLU A 159 -24.10 -26.01 -31.11
C GLU A 159 -23.51 -24.62 -30.90
N GLU A 160 -22.42 -24.54 -30.12
CA GLU A 160 -21.52 -23.41 -30.19
C GLU A 160 -21.01 -23.36 -31.63
N ALA A 161 -21.27 -22.20 -32.26
CA ALA A 161 -20.91 -21.90 -33.63
C ALA A 161 -19.53 -22.46 -33.96
N GLU A 162 -19.46 -23.19 -35.08
CA GLU A 162 -18.26 -23.78 -35.65
C GLU A 162 -17.07 -22.82 -35.51
N GLU A 163 -16.23 -23.02 -34.49
CA GLU A 163 -14.85 -22.55 -34.59
C GLU A 163 -14.28 -23.27 -35.81
N GLU A 164 -13.90 -22.49 -36.82
CA GLU A 164 -13.28 -22.98 -38.04
C GLU A 164 -12.25 -24.05 -37.69
N LYS A 165 -12.58 -25.32 -37.99
CA LYS A 165 -11.68 -26.44 -37.80
C LYS A 165 -10.39 -26.09 -38.55
N GLN A 166 -9.34 -25.77 -37.79
CA GLN A 166 -8.02 -25.53 -38.36
C GLN A 166 -7.66 -26.78 -39.14
N LYS A 167 -7.51 -26.63 -40.46
CA LYS A 167 -7.14 -27.73 -41.36
C LYS A 167 -5.96 -28.50 -40.77
N THR A 168 -6.06 -29.81 -40.73
CA THR A 168 -5.01 -30.65 -40.13
C THR A 168 -3.69 -30.47 -40.89
N GLU A 169 -2.54 -30.64 -40.22
CA GLU A 169 -1.21 -30.48 -40.85
C GLU A 169 -1.08 -31.32 -42.15
N ALA A 170 -1.75 -32.47 -42.20
CA ALA A 170 -1.79 -33.37 -43.35
C ALA A 170 -2.63 -32.84 -44.53
N GLU A 171 -3.76 -32.17 -44.25
CA GLU A 171 -4.60 -31.54 -45.29
C GLU A 171 -3.89 -30.36 -45.93
N ILE A 172 -3.19 -29.56 -45.13
CA ILE A 172 -2.38 -28.43 -45.63
C ILE A 172 -1.24 -28.95 -46.51
N ALA A 173 -0.60 -30.06 -46.12
CA ALA A 173 0.46 -30.68 -46.91
C ALA A 173 -0.04 -31.19 -48.27
N ARG A 174 -1.20 -31.84 -48.30
CA ARG A 174 -1.84 -32.32 -49.53
C ARG A 174 -2.20 -31.16 -50.46
N GLU A 175 -2.81 -30.10 -49.93
CA GLU A 175 -3.22 -28.93 -50.72
C GLU A 175 -2.01 -28.22 -51.35
N ILE A 176 -0.88 -28.12 -50.65
CA ILE A 176 0.35 -27.53 -51.18
C ILE A 176 0.99 -28.44 -52.24
N ASN A 177 1.01 -29.76 -52.02
CA ASN A 177 1.52 -30.70 -53.00
C ASN A 177 0.68 -30.73 -54.28
N GLU A 178 -0.65 -30.66 -54.18
CA GLU A 178 -1.53 -30.55 -55.36
C GLU A 178 -1.27 -29.25 -56.14
N LYS A 179 -1.13 -28.12 -55.44
CA LYS A 179 -0.87 -26.80 -56.06
C LYS A 179 0.51 -26.68 -56.69
N THR A 180 1.50 -27.42 -56.19
CA THR A 180 2.91 -27.32 -56.62
C THR A 180 3.35 -28.53 -57.46
N GLY A 181 2.41 -29.36 -57.94
CA GLY A 181 2.70 -30.49 -58.83
C GLY A 181 3.45 -31.65 -58.16
N GLY A 182 3.31 -31.83 -56.85
CA GLY A 182 3.76 -33.00 -56.09
C GLY A 182 5.18 -32.95 -55.52
N ALA A 183 5.89 -31.82 -55.64
CA ALA A 183 7.34 -31.75 -55.34
C ALA A 183 7.73 -30.84 -54.16
N ALA A 184 6.79 -30.24 -53.42
CA ALA A 184 7.10 -29.21 -52.43
C ALA A 184 7.24 -29.73 -50.98
N ILE A 185 6.45 -30.73 -50.59
CA ILE A 185 6.38 -31.22 -49.21
C ILE A 185 6.53 -32.73 -49.16
N ALA A 186 7.55 -33.22 -48.45
CA ALA A 186 7.76 -34.66 -48.23
C ALA A 186 6.84 -35.17 -47.11
N VAL A 187 6.02 -36.17 -47.41
CA VAL A 187 5.08 -36.82 -46.48
C VAL A 187 5.46 -38.31 -46.37
N ASN A 188 5.47 -38.86 -45.16
CA ASN A 188 5.74 -40.29 -44.93
C ASN A 188 4.50 -41.17 -45.21
N ASP A 189 4.67 -42.50 -45.19
CA ASP A 189 3.57 -43.46 -45.45
C ASP A 189 2.42 -43.38 -44.43
N GLU A 190 2.65 -42.75 -43.28
CA GLU A 190 1.65 -42.49 -42.24
C GLU A 190 0.93 -41.14 -42.40
N GLY A 191 1.22 -40.37 -43.46
CA GLY A 191 0.56 -39.09 -43.75
C GLY A 191 1.08 -37.90 -42.94
N GLN A 192 2.20 -38.04 -42.24
CA GLN A 192 2.87 -36.98 -41.50
C GLN A 192 3.94 -36.28 -42.35
N VAL A 193 4.03 -34.96 -42.23
CA VAL A 193 5.03 -34.14 -42.92
C VAL A 193 6.40 -34.35 -42.29
N VAL A 194 7.38 -34.77 -43.09
CA VAL A 194 8.73 -35.08 -42.64
C VAL A 194 9.48 -33.83 -42.17
N ASP A 195 9.27 -32.68 -42.82
CA ASP A 195 9.82 -31.39 -42.39
C ASP A 195 8.73 -30.31 -42.31
N LYS A 196 8.36 -29.95 -41.07
CA LYS A 196 7.33 -28.93 -40.78
C LYS A 196 7.68 -27.54 -41.31
N ARG A 197 8.93 -27.26 -41.65
CA ARG A 197 9.33 -25.99 -42.25
C ARG A 197 8.82 -25.85 -43.69
N GLN A 198 8.61 -26.96 -44.38
CA GLN A 198 8.08 -26.95 -45.76
C GLN A 198 6.61 -26.53 -45.82
N LEU A 199 5.89 -26.61 -44.69
CA LEU A 199 4.54 -26.04 -44.55
C LEU A 199 4.56 -24.50 -44.47
N LEU A 200 5.71 -23.89 -44.17
CA LEU A 200 5.86 -22.45 -44.11
C LEU A 200 6.11 -21.91 -45.52
N LYS A 201 5.10 -21.28 -46.11
CA LYS A 201 5.21 -20.53 -47.37
C LYS A 201 6.41 -19.56 -47.28
N GLY A 202 7.33 -19.63 -48.24
CA GLY A 202 8.60 -18.88 -48.28
C GLY A 202 8.47 -17.36 -48.40
N GLY A 203 7.89 -16.72 -47.38
CA GLY A 203 7.75 -15.28 -47.22
C GLY A 203 7.68 -14.94 -45.74
N LEU A 204 8.29 -13.82 -45.34
CA LEU A 204 8.39 -13.36 -43.96
C LEU A 204 6.98 -13.01 -43.41
N ASN A 205 6.28 -13.98 -42.81
CA ASN A 205 5.01 -13.79 -42.12
C ASN A 205 5.23 -13.13 -40.74
N LEU A 206 5.57 -11.85 -40.72
CA LEU A 206 5.51 -11.02 -39.51
C LEU A 206 4.09 -10.47 -39.36
N LEU A 207 3.18 -11.26 -38.80
CA LEU A 207 1.98 -10.68 -38.19
C LEU A 207 2.40 -10.03 -36.85
N PRO A 208 2.17 -8.72 -36.63
CA PRO A 208 2.40 -8.14 -35.31
C PRO A 208 1.38 -8.72 -34.33
N LYS A 209 1.82 -9.63 -33.45
CA LYS A 209 1.00 -10.07 -32.32
C LYS A 209 0.74 -8.90 -31.36
N PRO A 210 -0.51 -8.68 -30.90
CA PRO A 210 -0.78 -7.71 -29.86
C PRO A 210 -0.10 -8.14 -28.55
N LYS A 211 0.64 -7.22 -27.95
CA LYS A 211 1.38 -7.39 -26.69
C LYS A 211 0.40 -7.68 -25.55
N THR A 212 0.40 -8.91 -25.04
CA THR A 212 -0.01 -9.16 -23.66
C THR A 212 1.10 -8.69 -22.72
N ALA A 213 0.75 -7.75 -21.85
CA ALA A 213 1.66 -7.17 -20.88
C ALA A 213 2.09 -8.23 -19.85
N LEU A 214 3.33 -8.72 -19.97
CA LEU A 214 4.01 -9.40 -18.89
C LEU A 214 4.96 -8.41 -18.21
N ILE A 215 4.62 -8.13 -16.95
CA ILE A 215 5.43 -7.41 -15.98
C ILE A 215 6.73 -8.19 -15.81
N SER A 216 7.85 -7.61 -16.28
CA SER A 216 9.19 -8.07 -15.93
C SER A 216 9.73 -7.18 -14.81
N ASN A 217 9.73 -7.71 -13.60
CA ASN A 217 10.52 -7.14 -12.52
C ASN A 217 11.99 -7.49 -12.76
N ALA A 218 12.78 -6.46 -13.05
CA ALA A 218 14.23 -6.53 -13.05
C ALA A 218 14.73 -6.73 -11.61
N SER A 219 15.42 -7.84 -11.33
CA SER A 219 16.33 -7.95 -10.20
C SER A 219 17.77 -7.85 -10.68
N ARG A 220 18.49 -6.93 -10.05
CA ARG A 220 19.88 -6.56 -10.29
C ARG A 220 20.83 -7.71 -9.95
N GLY A 221 21.90 -7.82 -10.74
CA GLY A 221 23.05 -8.66 -10.46
C GLY A 221 23.93 -8.13 -9.32
N GLY A 222 24.57 -9.06 -8.60
CA GLY A 222 25.61 -8.88 -7.60
C GLY A 222 26.01 -10.24 -6.99
N PRO A 223 27.29 -10.48 -6.61
CA PRO A 223 28.02 -11.69 -7.01
C PRO A 223 28.00 -12.83 -5.99
N GLY A 224 28.40 -14.01 -6.47
CA GLY A 224 28.22 -15.30 -5.83
C GLY A 224 29.12 -15.61 -4.63
N ILE A 225 28.65 -16.61 -3.89
CA ILE A 225 29.42 -17.39 -2.93
C ILE A 225 29.14 -18.85 -3.25
N SER A 226 30.22 -19.56 -3.54
CA SER A 226 30.33 -21.00 -3.58
C SER A 226 29.96 -21.59 -2.22
N ASP A 227 29.07 -22.58 -2.21
CA ASP A 227 29.29 -23.71 -1.32
C ASP A 227 28.90 -25.02 -2.01
N ARG A 228 29.91 -25.87 -2.17
CA ARG A 228 29.79 -27.25 -2.62
C ARG A 228 29.53 -28.06 -1.37
N SER A 229 28.30 -28.54 -1.20
CA SER A 229 28.08 -29.74 -0.41
C SER A 229 27.17 -30.71 -1.14
N ARG A 230 27.79 -31.81 -1.57
CA ARG A 230 27.15 -32.98 -2.14
C ARG A 230 26.33 -33.67 -1.05
N GLY A 231 25.06 -33.91 -1.33
CA GLY A 231 24.20 -34.82 -0.60
C GLY A 231 23.14 -35.38 -1.53
N SER A 232 23.51 -36.41 -2.29
CA SER A 232 22.56 -37.21 -3.07
C SER A 232 21.68 -38.00 -2.09
N GLY A 233 20.47 -37.52 -1.88
CA GLY A 233 19.38 -38.26 -1.25
C GLY A 233 18.15 -38.13 -2.13
N PHE A 234 17.84 -39.19 -2.87
CA PHE A 234 16.58 -39.36 -3.58
C PHE A 234 15.43 -39.23 -2.57
N VAL A 235 14.66 -38.14 -2.64
CA VAL A 235 13.41 -37.96 -1.90
C VAL A 235 12.30 -37.81 -2.92
N GLY A 236 11.34 -38.74 -2.87
CA GLY A 236 10.22 -38.84 -3.79
C GLY A 236 9.40 -37.55 -3.92
N ALA A 237 8.64 -37.49 -5.01
CA ALA A 237 7.93 -36.34 -5.57
C ALA A 237 6.92 -35.58 -4.66
N GLY A 238 6.90 -35.82 -3.35
CA GLY A 238 6.06 -35.13 -2.36
C GLY A 238 6.80 -34.26 -1.32
N GLY A 239 8.11 -34.45 -1.09
CA GLY A 239 8.84 -33.82 0.03
C GLY A 239 9.33 -32.39 -0.21
N GLY A 240 9.58 -31.99 -1.46
CA GLY A 240 10.17 -30.68 -1.78
C GLY A 240 9.29 -29.49 -1.43
N LYS A 241 7.95 -29.63 -1.56
CA LYS A 241 7.00 -28.55 -1.23
C LYS A 241 6.86 -28.34 0.28
N GLN A 242 6.88 -29.41 1.07
CA GLN A 242 6.85 -29.30 2.53
C GLN A 242 8.16 -28.72 3.08
N ALA A 243 9.31 -29.16 2.58
CA ALA A 243 10.61 -28.61 2.96
C ALA A 243 10.77 -27.11 2.60
N MET A 244 10.20 -26.67 1.47
CA MET A 244 10.16 -25.25 1.10
C MET A 244 9.26 -24.43 2.03
N ARG A 245 8.09 -24.96 2.40
CA ARG A 245 7.17 -24.31 3.36
C ARG A 245 7.80 -24.18 4.74
N GLU A 246 8.49 -25.21 5.20
CA GLU A 246 9.16 -25.20 6.51
C GLU A 246 10.30 -24.17 6.56
N ARG A 247 11.05 -24.01 5.46
CA ARG A 247 12.08 -22.96 5.37
C ARG A 247 11.47 -21.57 5.35
N GLN A 248 10.33 -21.39 4.66
CA GLN A 248 9.60 -20.11 4.65
C GLN A 248 8.96 -19.79 5.99
N SER A 249 8.40 -20.79 6.69
CA SER A 249 7.82 -20.59 8.02
C SER A 249 8.88 -20.24 9.05
N ARG A 250 10.03 -20.93 9.05
CA ARG A 250 11.17 -20.58 9.92
C ARG A 250 11.73 -19.19 9.64
N MET A 251 11.72 -18.74 8.38
CA MET A 251 12.14 -17.38 8.02
C MET A 251 11.18 -16.32 8.57
N MET A 252 9.86 -16.55 8.46
CA MET A 252 8.86 -15.66 9.06
C MET A 252 8.93 -15.65 10.59
N GLU A 253 9.08 -16.82 11.19
CA GLU A 253 9.23 -16.98 12.64
C GLU A 253 10.46 -16.21 13.15
N ALA A 254 11.62 -16.36 12.50
CA ALA A 254 12.81 -15.59 12.84
C ALA A 254 12.64 -14.07 12.65
N GLN A 255 11.83 -13.62 11.69
CA GLN A 255 11.52 -12.19 11.53
C GLN A 255 10.61 -11.69 12.66
N LEU A 256 9.62 -12.49 13.07
CA LEU A 256 8.74 -12.17 14.19
C LEU A 256 9.51 -12.16 15.51
N GLU A 257 10.35 -13.15 15.77
CA GLU A 257 11.22 -13.20 16.96
C GLU A 257 12.18 -12.01 17.02
N LYS A 258 12.73 -11.60 15.88
CA LYS A 258 13.59 -10.41 15.83
C LYS A 258 12.81 -9.12 16.10
N ALA A 259 11.56 -9.04 15.64
CA ALA A 259 10.70 -7.90 15.90
C ALA A 259 10.27 -7.84 17.38
N THR A 260 9.89 -8.98 17.96
CA THR A 260 9.52 -9.05 19.40
C THR A 260 10.73 -8.76 20.28
N LYS A 261 11.92 -9.28 19.93
CA LYS A 261 13.15 -8.98 20.68
C LYS A 261 13.49 -7.49 20.65
N ARG A 262 13.39 -6.84 19.49
CA ARG A 262 13.60 -5.38 19.38
C ARG A 262 12.59 -4.58 20.19
N ALA A 263 11.32 -4.98 20.16
CA ALA A 263 10.29 -4.31 20.95
C ALA A 263 10.55 -4.44 22.46
N LEU A 264 10.99 -5.62 22.93
CA LEU A 264 11.38 -5.82 24.33
C LEU A 264 12.62 -4.99 24.71
N GLU A 265 13.64 -4.94 23.85
CA GLU A 265 14.83 -4.11 24.07
C GLU A 265 14.47 -2.62 24.13
N GLU A 266 13.59 -2.13 23.26
CA GLU A 266 13.09 -0.74 23.29
C GLU A 266 12.30 -0.44 24.58
N GLU A 267 11.42 -1.35 25.01
CA GLU A 267 10.68 -1.21 26.28
C GLU A 267 11.62 -1.18 27.50
N GLU A 268 12.66 -2.03 27.51
CA GLU A 268 13.67 -2.04 28.57
C GLU A 268 14.48 -0.74 28.60
N GLU A 269 14.90 -0.24 27.44
CA GLU A 269 15.58 1.05 27.34
C GLU A 269 14.71 2.20 27.85
N ASP A 270 13.42 2.21 27.48
CA ASP A 270 12.48 3.24 27.93
C ASP A 270 12.20 3.15 29.43
N ARG A 271 12.08 1.95 29.99
CA ARG A 271 12.02 1.76 31.45
C ARG A 271 13.27 2.29 32.13
N GLN A 272 14.46 1.98 31.60
CA GLN A 272 15.71 2.51 32.15
C GLN A 272 15.79 4.04 32.03
N LYS A 273 15.30 4.64 30.93
CA LYS A 273 15.24 6.11 30.79
C LYS A 273 14.30 6.72 31.82
N ILE A 274 13.12 6.13 32.04
CA ILE A 274 12.16 6.57 33.06
C ILE A 274 12.77 6.44 34.46
N GLU A 275 13.45 5.34 34.76
CA GLU A 275 14.14 5.18 36.04
C GLU A 275 15.29 6.17 36.23
N ARG A 276 16.10 6.44 35.20
CA ARG A 276 17.15 7.46 35.28
C ARG A 276 16.55 8.85 35.48
N ALA A 277 15.45 9.15 34.78
CA ALA A 277 14.73 10.40 34.92
C ALA A 277 14.15 10.55 36.34
N SER A 278 13.54 9.51 36.90
CA SER A 278 13.01 9.52 38.26
C SER A 278 14.11 9.64 39.31
N LYS A 279 15.23 8.92 39.14
CA LYS A 279 16.43 9.02 40.01
C LYS A 279 17.11 10.39 39.92
N SER A 280 17.06 11.06 38.76
CA SER A 280 17.66 12.39 38.58
C SER A 280 16.79 13.55 39.07
N ARG A 281 15.48 13.33 39.23
CA ARG A 281 14.55 14.34 39.72
C ARG A 281 14.68 14.45 41.23
N LYS A 282 15.06 15.64 41.71
CA LYS A 282 15.13 15.94 43.14
C LYS A 282 13.77 15.69 43.78
N THR A 283 13.76 14.94 44.88
CA THR A 283 12.53 14.65 45.61
C THR A 283 12.03 15.90 46.34
N GLU A 284 10.75 15.95 46.70
CA GLU A 284 10.20 17.07 47.47
C GLU A 284 10.91 17.23 48.82
N GLY A 285 11.35 16.12 49.43
CA GLY A 285 12.18 16.14 50.64
C GLY A 285 13.54 16.82 50.44
N ASP A 286 14.21 16.56 49.31
CA ASP A 286 15.48 17.22 48.97
C ASP A 286 15.31 18.73 48.79
N ILE A 287 14.18 19.13 48.19
CA ILE A 287 13.82 20.54 47.97
C ILE A 287 13.53 21.23 49.31
N MET A 288 12.77 20.59 50.20
CA MET A 288 12.47 21.10 51.54
C MET A 288 13.71 21.21 52.41
N SER A 289 14.57 20.18 52.42
CA SER A 289 15.85 20.21 53.13
C SER A 289 16.80 21.28 52.57
N ALA A 290 16.82 21.51 51.25
CA ALA A 290 17.59 22.60 50.65
C ALA A 290 17.04 23.98 51.07
N LYS A 291 15.71 24.13 51.15
CA LYS A 291 15.02 25.35 51.59
C LYS A 291 15.27 25.64 53.06
N GLU A 292 15.23 24.63 53.93
CA GLU A 292 15.55 24.76 55.36
C GLU A 292 17.01 25.19 55.57
N ARG A 293 17.97 24.56 54.87
CA ARG A 293 19.38 24.96 54.91
C ARG A 293 19.62 26.37 54.37
N TYR A 294 18.84 26.80 53.38
CA TYR A 294 18.89 28.16 52.87
C TYR A 294 18.35 29.16 53.89
N LEU A 295 17.21 28.86 54.53
CA LEU A 295 16.62 29.70 55.56
C LEU A 295 17.49 29.79 56.82
N ALA A 296 18.12 28.69 57.23
CA ALA A 296 19.08 28.67 58.34
C ALA A 296 20.29 29.57 58.05
N ARG A 297 20.93 29.42 56.87
CA ARG A 297 22.02 30.31 56.44
C ARG A 297 21.60 31.78 56.37
N LYS A 298 20.38 32.05 55.94
CA LYS A 298 19.85 33.42 55.90
C LYS A 298 19.66 34.01 57.31
N LYS A 299 19.10 33.22 58.24
CA LYS A 299 18.95 33.64 59.64
C LYS A 299 20.30 33.89 60.32
N GLU A 300 21.26 32.98 60.15
CA GLU A 300 22.61 33.15 60.67
C GLU A 300 23.31 34.38 60.07
N ALA A 301 23.14 34.65 58.78
CA ALA A 301 23.68 35.85 58.14
C ALA A 301 23.03 37.15 58.66
N GLU A 302 21.72 37.13 58.96
CA GLU A 302 21.03 38.28 59.58
C GLU A 302 21.46 38.47 61.04
N GLU A 303 21.64 37.40 61.81
CA GLU A 303 22.17 37.48 63.17
C GLU A 303 23.62 37.94 63.21
N ALA A 304 24.46 37.48 62.27
CA ALA A 304 25.84 37.96 62.12
C ALA A 304 25.88 39.44 61.74
N LYS A 305 24.97 39.92 60.87
CA LYS A 305 24.82 41.35 60.57
C LYS A 305 24.36 42.16 61.79
N LYS A 306 23.47 41.61 62.61
CA LYS A 306 23.05 42.25 63.88
C LYS A 306 24.18 42.28 64.91
N ARG A 307 25.04 41.26 64.96
CA ARG A 307 26.22 41.21 65.85
C ARG A 307 27.40 42.05 65.37
N GLY A 308 27.59 42.18 64.06
CA GLY A 308 28.63 43.02 63.45
C GLY A 308 28.23 44.49 63.24
N GLY A 309 27.00 44.86 63.63
CA GLY A 309 26.45 46.22 63.54
C GLY A 309 26.25 46.91 64.90
N ALA A 310 26.88 46.41 65.97
CA ALA A 310 26.98 47.12 67.24
C ALA A 310 28.30 47.91 67.26
N PRO A 311 28.29 49.24 67.55
CA PRO A 311 29.48 50.07 67.62
C PRO A 311 30.44 49.66 68.75
#